data_AF-A0A0U5H3Y7-F1
#
_entry.id   AF-A0A0U5H3Y7-F1
#
_cell.length_a   1.000
_cell.length_b   1.000
_cell.length_c   1.000
_cell.angle_alpha   90.00
_cell.angle_beta   90.00
_cell.angle_gamma   90.00
#
_symmetry.space_group_name_H-M   'P 1'
#
loop_
_entity.id
_entity.type
_entity.pdbx_description
1 polymer ?
#
loop_
_entity_poly.entity_id
_entity_poly.type
_entity_poly.pdbx_seq_one_letter_code
_entity_poly.pdbx_strand_id
1 'polypeptide(L)'
;MTDIEQELADHGQFARDDGAFVPTTNDWDATVSADDETVEITVVVPTLDAATNDEVAEVVEDGWYDTFERRVVDADSVTLANDVEVQSVSRAGGDITVEITFSPRTGKAADDALALVNYVEGTWFQGVIPGYDYVEKVEQMRQQAAQNAQSTEGTPL
;
A
#
# COMPACT_ATOMS: atom_id res chain seq x y z
N MET A 1 14.61 17.10 -12.79
CA MET A 1 13.20 16.88 -12.47
C MET A 1 12.53 16.49 -13.77
N THR A 2 12.14 15.22 -13.88
CA THR A 2 11.47 14.67 -15.07
C THR A 2 10.01 15.15 -15.12
N ASP A 3 9.32 14.93 -16.25
CA ASP A 3 7.90 15.26 -16.37
C ASP A 3 7.07 14.47 -15.34
N ILE A 4 7.47 13.22 -15.04
CA ILE A 4 6.85 12.37 -14.01
C ILE A 4 7.08 12.95 -12.61
N GLU A 5 8.32 13.32 -12.28
CA GLU A 5 8.60 13.95 -10.99
C GLU A 5 7.81 15.26 -10.82
N GLN A 6 7.61 16.02 -11.91
CA GLN A 6 6.78 17.22 -11.86
C GLN A 6 5.32 16.90 -11.59
N GLU A 7 4.77 15.87 -12.24
CA GLU A 7 3.40 15.42 -12.00
C GLU A 7 3.19 15.01 -10.54
N LEU A 8 4.10 14.23 -9.97
CA LEU A 8 4.07 13.82 -8.56
C LEU A 8 4.11 15.04 -7.62
N ALA A 9 4.95 16.03 -7.91
CA ALA A 9 5.05 17.25 -7.12
C ALA A 9 3.77 18.10 -7.14
N ASP A 10 3.07 18.12 -8.27
CA ASP A 10 1.88 18.97 -8.48
C ASP A 10 0.56 18.31 -8.05
N HIS A 11 0.53 16.98 -7.84
CA HIS A 11 -0.70 16.21 -7.56
C HIS A 11 -1.33 16.53 -6.19
N GLY A 12 -0.53 16.95 -5.22
CA GLY A 12 -0.99 17.37 -3.89
C GLY A 12 -1.31 16.25 -2.91
N GLN A 13 -1.29 14.98 -3.36
CA GLN A 13 -1.32 13.80 -2.48
C GLN A 13 0.06 13.22 -2.21
N PHE A 14 1.12 13.91 -2.64
CA PHE A 14 2.51 13.53 -2.44
C PHE A 14 3.29 14.69 -1.83
N ALA A 15 4.17 14.37 -0.89
CA ALA A 15 5.17 15.28 -0.36
C ALA A 15 6.56 14.84 -0.82
N ARG A 16 7.46 15.79 -1.12
CA ARG A 16 8.83 15.46 -1.49
C ARG A 16 9.67 15.23 -0.23
N ASP A 17 10.38 14.11 -0.18
CA ASP A 17 11.26 13.72 0.93
C ASP A 17 12.52 13.04 0.41
N ASP A 18 13.70 13.53 0.81
CA ASP A 18 15.03 13.02 0.43
C ASP A 18 15.23 12.60 -1.05
N GLY A 19 14.57 13.31 -1.97
CA GLY A 19 14.70 13.06 -3.42
C GLY A 19 13.66 12.10 -4.00
N ALA A 20 12.77 11.55 -3.17
CA ALA A 20 11.60 10.77 -3.54
C ALA A 20 10.30 11.50 -3.16
N PHE A 21 9.17 10.83 -3.38
CA PHE A 21 7.83 11.31 -3.07
C PHE A 21 7.13 10.35 -2.12
N VAL A 22 6.52 10.88 -1.07
CA VAL A 22 5.78 10.12 -0.06
C VAL A 22 4.31 10.45 -0.17
N PRO A 23 3.43 9.46 -0.39
CA PRO A 23 1.98 9.66 -0.34
C PRO A 23 1.55 10.20 1.02
N THR A 24 0.67 11.21 1.04
CA THR A 24 0.27 11.88 2.29
C THR A 24 -0.99 11.31 2.92
N THR A 25 -1.65 10.37 2.25
CA THR A 25 -2.96 9.82 2.65
C THR A 25 -2.91 8.37 3.09
N ASN A 26 -1.70 7.80 3.16
CA ASN A 26 -1.48 6.38 3.38
C ASN A 26 -1.20 6.10 4.86
N ASP A 27 -1.62 4.91 5.28
CA ASP A 27 -1.58 4.45 6.67
C ASP A 27 -0.20 3.87 7.03
N TRP A 28 0.49 3.38 6.00
CA TRP A 28 1.79 2.73 6.05
C TRP A 28 2.82 3.51 5.23
N ASP A 29 4.09 3.23 5.51
CA ASP A 29 5.19 3.94 4.86
C ASP A 29 5.26 3.53 3.38
N ALA A 30 5.22 4.52 2.50
CA ALA A 30 5.34 4.33 1.07
C ALA A 30 6.24 5.40 0.46
N THR A 31 7.11 4.98 -0.44
CA THR A 31 8.03 5.87 -1.17
C THR A 31 7.87 5.63 -2.66
N VAL A 32 7.81 6.72 -3.43
CA VAL A 32 7.72 6.71 -4.88
C VAL A 32 8.92 7.47 -5.43
N SER A 33 9.74 6.77 -6.21
CA SER A 33 10.82 7.38 -6.98
C SER A 33 10.50 7.27 -8.46
N ALA A 34 11.01 8.21 -9.25
CA ALA A 34 10.74 8.22 -10.69
C ALA A 34 11.98 8.69 -11.45
N ASP A 35 12.17 8.08 -12.63
CA ASP A 35 13.06 8.59 -13.65
C ASP A 35 12.26 9.16 -14.84
N ASP A 36 12.82 9.14 -16.05
CA ASP A 36 12.18 9.71 -17.25
C ASP A 36 11.04 8.84 -17.80
N GLU A 37 11.07 7.52 -17.57
CA GLU A 37 10.13 6.57 -18.19
C GLU A 37 9.53 5.58 -17.18
N THR A 38 10.18 5.36 -16.03
CA THR A 38 9.80 4.36 -15.05
C THR A 38 9.55 4.99 -13.68
N VAL A 39 8.59 4.42 -12.96
CA VAL A 39 8.29 4.73 -11.56
C VAL A 39 8.57 3.48 -10.74
N GLU A 40 9.22 3.67 -9.60
CA GLU A 40 9.46 2.65 -8.59
C GLU A 40 8.71 3.03 -7.30
N ILE A 41 8.03 2.05 -6.73
CA ILE A 41 7.30 2.17 -5.47
C ILE A 41 7.88 1.18 -4.48
N THR A 42 8.11 1.65 -3.26
CA THR A 42 8.34 0.79 -2.10
C THR A 42 7.23 1.03 -1.09
N VAL A 43 6.53 -0.03 -0.69
CA VAL A 43 5.52 0.01 0.39
C VAL A 43 5.96 -0.91 1.52
N VAL A 44 5.92 -0.41 2.76
CA VAL A 44 6.31 -1.16 3.96
C VAL A 44 5.10 -1.31 4.88
N VAL A 45 4.62 -2.54 5.05
CA VAL A 45 3.51 -2.89 5.94
C VAL A 45 3.98 -3.86 7.02
N PRO A 46 3.38 -3.91 8.22
CA PRO A 46 3.80 -4.86 9.25
C PRO A 46 3.41 -6.29 8.89
N THR A 47 4.13 -7.28 9.44
CA THR A 47 3.65 -8.66 9.52
C THR A 47 2.39 -8.75 10.38
N LEU A 48 1.65 -9.85 10.28
CA LEU A 48 0.43 -10.00 11.08
C LEU A 48 0.78 -10.05 12.58
N ASP A 49 1.84 -10.78 12.95
CA ASP A 49 2.40 -10.82 14.31
C ASP A 49 2.83 -9.44 14.84
N ALA A 50 3.52 -8.63 14.02
CA ALA A 50 3.93 -7.28 14.43
C ALA A 50 2.76 -6.31 14.59
N ALA A 51 1.62 -6.62 13.95
CA ALA A 51 0.39 -5.86 14.06
C ALA A 51 -0.49 -6.27 15.26
N THR A 52 -0.14 -7.34 15.98
CA THR A 52 -0.92 -7.85 17.12
C THR A 52 -0.18 -7.67 18.45
N ASN A 53 -0.94 -7.52 19.53
CA ASN A 53 -0.39 -7.48 20.90
C ASN A 53 -0.02 -8.89 21.39
N ASP A 54 -0.71 -9.90 20.88
CA ASP A 54 -0.48 -11.31 21.16
C ASP A 54 0.32 -11.97 20.03
N GLU A 55 1.09 -13.00 20.38
CA GLU A 55 1.86 -13.81 19.42
C GLU A 55 0.91 -14.54 18.46
N VAL A 56 1.20 -14.41 17.16
CA VAL A 56 0.53 -15.15 16.10
C VAL A 56 1.28 -16.46 15.88
N ALA A 57 0.55 -17.58 15.88
CA ALA A 57 1.15 -18.87 15.62
C ALA A 57 1.83 -18.89 14.23
N GLU A 58 3.07 -19.39 14.16
CA GLU A 58 3.90 -19.39 12.94
C GLU A 58 3.16 -19.91 11.69
N VAL A 59 2.35 -20.97 11.82
CA VAL A 59 1.56 -21.52 10.71
C VAL A 59 0.48 -20.57 10.19
N VAL A 60 -0.06 -19.70 11.06
CA VAL A 60 -1.03 -18.67 10.69
C VAL A 60 -0.32 -17.51 10.01
N GLU A 61 0.80 -17.06 10.58
CA GLU A 61 1.65 -16.00 10.01
C GLU A 61 2.11 -16.38 8.59
N ASP A 62 2.67 -17.58 8.41
CA ASP A 62 3.13 -18.07 7.11
C ASP A 62 1.99 -18.17 6.09
N GLY A 63 0.86 -18.77 6.48
CA GLY A 63 -0.28 -18.91 5.58
C GLY A 63 -0.92 -17.57 5.19
N TRP A 64 -0.92 -16.61 6.13
CA TRP A 64 -1.38 -15.25 5.88
C TRP A 64 -0.43 -14.51 4.94
N TYR A 65 0.89 -14.56 5.20
CA TYR A 65 1.91 -13.96 4.35
C TYR A 65 1.86 -14.52 2.92
N ASP A 66 1.80 -15.85 2.76
CA ASP A 66 1.67 -16.51 1.45
C ASP A 66 0.44 -16.01 0.68
N THR A 67 -0.65 -15.71 1.39
CA THR A 67 -1.89 -15.20 0.77
C THR A 67 -1.75 -13.73 0.38
N PHE A 68 -1.11 -12.92 1.23
CA PHE A 68 -0.80 -11.52 0.94
C PHE A 68 0.11 -11.42 -0.29
N GLU A 69 1.23 -12.14 -0.30
CA GLU A 69 2.18 -12.18 -1.40
C GLU A 69 1.51 -12.53 -2.73
N ARG A 70 0.73 -13.62 -2.75
CA ARG A 70 0.02 -14.06 -3.97
C ARG A 70 -0.94 -13.02 -4.53
N ARG A 71 -1.59 -12.24 -3.67
CA ARG A 71 -2.49 -11.17 -4.11
C ARG A 71 -1.71 -9.96 -4.61
N VAL A 72 -0.70 -9.53 -3.87
CA VAL A 72 0.11 -8.37 -4.24
C VAL A 72 0.78 -8.58 -5.60
N VAL A 73 1.22 -9.79 -5.93
CA VAL A 73 1.79 -10.11 -7.25
C VAL A 73 0.83 -9.84 -8.42
N ASP A 74 -0.49 -9.80 -8.19
CA ASP A 74 -1.52 -9.47 -9.19
C ASP A 74 -1.83 -7.95 -9.25
N ALA A 75 -0.88 -7.08 -8.84
CA ALA A 75 -1.05 -5.62 -8.77
C ALA A 75 -1.26 -4.94 -10.14
N ASP A 76 -0.87 -5.58 -11.25
CA ASP A 76 -1.09 -5.04 -12.61
C ASP A 76 -2.58 -4.79 -12.90
N SER A 77 -3.47 -5.53 -12.23
CA SER A 77 -4.92 -5.46 -12.42
C SER A 77 -5.59 -4.18 -11.90
N VAL A 78 -4.91 -3.36 -11.09
CA VAL A 78 -5.51 -2.18 -10.43
C VAL A 78 -5.22 -0.85 -11.11
N THR A 79 -4.40 -0.88 -12.16
CA THR A 79 -4.01 0.30 -12.92
C THR A 79 -4.07 0.03 -14.42
N LEU A 80 -4.00 1.08 -15.22
CA LEU A 80 -3.85 0.99 -16.68
C LEU A 80 -2.41 1.37 -17.12
N ALA A 81 -1.48 1.46 -16.17
CA ALA A 81 -0.05 1.56 -16.45
C ALA A 81 0.47 0.36 -17.25
N ASN A 82 1.58 0.55 -17.93
CA ASN A 82 2.26 -0.51 -18.67
C ASN A 82 3.37 -1.11 -17.81
N ASP A 83 3.80 -2.33 -18.14
CA ASP A 83 4.97 -3.00 -17.56
C ASP A 83 4.97 -2.99 -16.02
N VAL A 84 3.79 -3.14 -15.41
CA VAL A 84 3.66 -3.27 -13.95
C VAL A 84 4.27 -4.60 -13.54
N GLU A 85 5.32 -4.54 -12.73
CA GLU A 85 6.03 -5.70 -12.23
C GLU A 85 6.27 -5.54 -10.72
N VAL A 86 5.86 -6.54 -9.95
CA VAL A 86 6.24 -6.66 -8.53
C VAL A 86 7.62 -7.30 -8.49
N GLN A 87 8.65 -6.49 -8.24
CA GLN A 87 10.05 -6.91 -8.20
C GLN A 87 10.32 -7.82 -7.01
N SER A 88 9.72 -7.49 -5.85
CA SER A 88 9.88 -8.29 -4.64
C SER A 88 8.70 -8.11 -3.69
N VAL A 89 8.45 -9.16 -2.91
CA VAL A 89 7.68 -9.13 -1.67
C VAL A 89 8.55 -9.85 -0.65
N SER A 90 9.03 -9.15 0.37
CA SER A 90 9.98 -9.72 1.32
C SER A 90 9.62 -9.37 2.76
N ARG A 91 9.74 -10.34 3.66
CA ARG A 91 9.50 -10.16 5.10
C ARG A 91 10.80 -10.17 5.89
N ALA A 92 11.00 -9.16 6.73
CA ALA A 92 12.14 -9.06 7.63
C ALA A 92 11.82 -8.18 8.83
N GLY A 93 12.20 -8.61 10.03
CA GLY A 93 12.16 -7.75 11.22
C GLY A 93 10.78 -7.28 11.67
N GLY A 94 9.71 -7.98 11.27
CA GLY A 94 8.32 -7.57 11.55
C GLY A 94 7.70 -6.71 10.45
N ASP A 95 8.44 -6.43 9.38
CA ASP A 95 7.97 -5.68 8.22
C ASP A 95 7.91 -6.56 6.98
N ILE A 96 7.02 -6.18 6.06
CA ILE A 96 6.91 -6.68 4.70
C ILE A 96 7.15 -5.52 3.77
N THR A 97 8.20 -5.62 2.96
CA THR A 97 8.54 -4.65 1.92
C THR A 97 8.08 -5.17 0.57
N VAL A 98 7.27 -4.37 -0.12
CA VAL A 98 6.80 -4.61 -1.48
C VAL A 98 7.44 -3.61 -2.41
N GLU A 99 8.14 -4.09 -3.44
CA GLU A 99 8.78 -3.27 -4.46
C GLU A 99 8.08 -3.47 -5.80
N ILE A 100 7.61 -2.37 -6.41
CA ILE A 100 6.86 -2.39 -7.67
C ILE A 100 7.48 -1.39 -8.63
N THR A 101 7.67 -1.80 -9.88
CA THR A 101 8.08 -0.91 -10.97
C THR A 101 7.01 -0.87 -12.04
N PHE A 102 6.82 0.27 -12.70
CA PHE A 102 5.89 0.39 -13.82
C PHE A 102 6.21 1.57 -14.73
N SER A 103 5.66 1.52 -15.94
CA SER A 103 5.68 2.62 -16.92
C SER A 103 4.33 3.36 -16.86
N PRO A 104 4.26 4.60 -16.33
CA PRO A 104 3.01 5.30 -16.12
C PRO A 104 2.35 5.69 -17.45
N ARG A 105 1.03 5.89 -17.42
CA ARG A 105 0.37 6.57 -18.54
C ARG A 105 0.70 8.06 -18.51
N THR A 106 0.75 8.70 -19.68
CA THR A 106 1.06 10.12 -19.79
C THR A 106 0.09 10.97 -18.95
N GLY A 107 0.63 11.77 -18.02
CA GLY A 107 -0.14 12.64 -17.13
C GLY A 107 -0.97 11.90 -16.08
N LYS A 108 -0.57 10.65 -15.76
CA LYS A 108 -1.22 9.77 -14.79
C LYS A 108 -0.25 9.04 -13.87
N ALA A 109 1.04 9.40 -13.87
CA ALA A 109 2.02 8.78 -13.00
C ALA A 109 1.64 8.84 -11.52
N ALA A 110 1.12 9.97 -11.05
CA ALA A 110 0.72 10.13 -9.65
C ALA A 110 -0.52 9.30 -9.30
N ASP A 111 -1.51 9.28 -10.20
CA ASP A 111 -2.73 8.47 -10.05
C ASP A 111 -2.41 6.95 -10.08
N ASP A 112 -1.56 6.54 -11.03
CA ASP A 112 -1.14 5.14 -11.20
C ASP A 112 -0.29 4.68 -10.00
N ALA A 113 0.61 5.53 -9.49
CA ALA A 113 1.40 5.24 -8.31
C ALA A 113 0.52 5.07 -7.07
N LEU A 114 -0.41 6.01 -6.83
CA LEU A 114 -1.29 5.97 -5.68
C LEU A 114 -2.23 4.76 -5.72
N ALA A 115 -2.69 4.35 -6.91
CA ALA A 115 -3.50 3.15 -7.08
C ALA A 115 -2.74 1.89 -6.63
N LEU A 116 -1.46 1.76 -7.01
CA LEU A 116 -0.61 0.64 -6.63
C LEU A 116 -0.28 0.63 -5.13
N VAL A 117 0.07 1.79 -4.54
CA VAL A 117 0.29 1.90 -3.08
C VAL A 117 -0.98 1.48 -2.32
N ASN A 118 -2.12 2.05 -2.68
CA ASN A 118 -3.41 1.74 -2.03
C ASN A 118 -3.81 0.27 -2.20
N TYR A 119 -3.42 -0.37 -3.31
CA TYR A 119 -3.68 -1.79 -3.50
C TYR A 119 -2.92 -2.65 -2.49
N VAL A 120 -1.64 -2.35 -2.24
CA VAL A 120 -0.84 -3.07 -1.25
C VAL A 120 -1.44 -2.91 0.15
N GLU A 121 -1.74 -1.67 0.55
CA GLU A 121 -2.37 -1.40 1.86
C GLU A 121 -3.74 -2.08 1.98
N GLY A 122 -4.59 -1.95 0.96
CA GLY A 122 -5.90 -2.58 0.92
C GLY A 122 -5.81 -4.11 1.01
N THR A 123 -4.82 -4.72 0.35
CA THR A 123 -4.56 -6.16 0.41
C THR A 123 -4.17 -6.59 1.83
N TRP A 124 -3.36 -5.78 2.51
CA TRP A 124 -3.00 -6.01 3.91
C TRP A 124 -4.24 -5.96 4.82
N PHE A 125 -5.07 -4.92 4.70
CA PHE A 125 -6.29 -4.78 5.48
C PHE A 125 -7.30 -5.90 5.23
N GLN A 126 -7.42 -6.37 3.99
CA GLN A 126 -8.26 -7.52 3.64
C GLN A 126 -7.75 -8.84 4.26
N GLY A 127 -6.47 -8.89 4.63
CA GLY A 127 -5.85 -10.04 5.31
C GLY A 127 -6.09 -10.07 6.82
N VAL A 128 -6.56 -8.98 7.45
CA VAL A 128 -6.79 -8.91 8.90
C VAL A 128 -7.74 -10.02 9.36
N ILE A 129 -7.34 -10.75 10.41
CA ILE A 129 -8.06 -11.92 10.93
C ILE A 129 -8.88 -11.51 12.17
N PRO A 130 -10.21 -11.67 12.15
CA PRO A 130 -11.04 -11.40 13.33
C PRO A 130 -10.65 -12.25 14.54
N GLY A 131 -10.63 -11.63 15.73
CA GLY A 131 -10.41 -12.31 17.01
C GLY A 131 -9.00 -12.15 17.60
N TYR A 132 -8.06 -11.59 16.84
CA TYR A 132 -6.79 -11.11 17.40
C TYR A 132 -6.95 -9.74 18.06
N ASP A 133 -6.11 -9.49 19.07
CA ASP A 133 -5.93 -8.18 19.68
C ASP A 133 -4.85 -7.40 18.92
N TYR A 134 -5.25 -6.35 18.22
CA TYR A 134 -4.36 -5.56 17.37
C TYR A 134 -3.74 -4.40 18.13
N VAL A 135 -2.55 -3.97 17.69
CA VAL A 135 -1.92 -2.76 18.21
C VAL A 135 -2.80 -1.53 17.95
N GLU A 136 -2.67 -0.53 18.81
CA GLU A 136 -3.55 0.65 18.82
C GLU A 136 -3.68 1.32 17.45
N LYS A 137 -2.58 1.45 16.71
CA LYS A 137 -2.56 2.03 15.35
C LYS A 137 -3.55 1.32 14.42
N VAL A 138 -3.54 -0.01 14.39
CA VAL A 138 -4.40 -0.82 13.52
C VAL A 138 -5.85 -0.78 14.00
N GLU A 139 -6.09 -0.79 15.30
CA GLU A 139 -7.45 -0.66 15.84
C GLU A 139 -8.07 0.71 15.50
N GLN A 140 -7.31 1.79 15.58
CA GLN A 140 -7.77 3.12 15.17
C GLN A 140 -8.13 3.15 13.67
N MET A 141 -7.31 2.54 12.80
CA MET A 141 -7.61 2.43 11.37
C MET A 141 -8.91 1.66 11.11
N ARG A 142 -9.10 0.51 11.76
CA ARG A 142 -10.33 -0.28 11.64
C ARG A 142 -11.56 0.48 12.09
N GLN A 143 -11.46 1.25 13.16
CA GLN A 143 -12.56 2.09 13.65
C GLN A 143 -12.90 3.21 12.66
N GLN A 144 -11.91 3.85 12.05
CA GLN A 144 -12.12 4.86 11.01
C GLN A 144 -12.82 4.26 9.78
N ALA A 145 -12.35 3.10 9.31
CA ALA A 145 -12.97 2.40 8.18
C ALA A 145 -14.45 2.05 8.45
N ALA A 146 -14.75 1.56 9.66
CA ALA A 146 -16.13 1.24 10.06
C ALA A 146 -17.04 2.48 10.10
N GLN A 147 -16.53 3.62 10.58
CA GLN A 147 -17.27 4.88 10.62
C GLN A 147 -17.56 5.42 9.21
N ASN A 148 -16.62 5.28 8.29
CA ASN A 148 -16.78 5.70 6.89
C ASN A 148 -17.83 4.85 6.15
N ALA A 149 -17.86 3.54 6.42
CA ALA A 149 -18.87 2.63 5.86
C ALA A 149 -20.29 2.99 6.35
N GLN A 150 -20.46 3.21 7.66
CA GLN A 150 -21.74 3.63 8.25
C GLN A 150 -22.22 5.00 7.73
N SER A 151 -21.29 5.92 7.48
CA SER A 151 -21.61 7.24 6.93
C SER A 151 -22.07 7.19 5.47
N THR A 152 -21.59 6.19 4.71
CA THR A 152 -21.98 5.95 3.32
C THR A 152 -23.35 5.26 3.22
N GLU A 153 -23.68 4.36 4.15
CA GLU A 153 -25.00 3.72 4.26
C GLU A 153 -26.10 4.63 4.84
N GLY A 154 -25.71 5.80 5.38
CA GLY A 154 -26.59 6.74 6.07
C GLY A 154 -27.19 7.86 5.20
N THR A 155 -27.25 7.72 3.87
CA THR A 155 -27.96 8.69 3.01
C THR A 155 -29.36 8.15 2.65
N PRO A 156 -30.45 8.55 3.33
CA PRO A 156 -31.79 8.35 2.82
C PRO A 156 -32.04 9.34 1.67
N LEU A 157 -32.59 8.84 0.55
CA LEU A 157 -33.23 9.65 -0.48
C LEU A 157 -34.51 10.31 0.04
#